data_AF-J8ILA2-F1
#
_entry.id   AF-J8ILA2-F1
#
_cell.length_a   1.000
_cell.length_b   1.000
_cell.length_c   1.000
_cell.angle_alpha   90.00
_cell.angle_beta   90.00
_cell.angle_gamma   90.00
#
_symmetry.space_group_name_H-M   'P 1'
#
loop_
_entity.id
_entity.type
_entity.pdbx_description
1 polymer ?
#
loop_
_entity_poly.entity_id
_entity_poly.type
_entity_poly.pdbx_seq_one_letter_code
_entity_poly.pdbx_strand_id
1 'polypeptide(L)' 'MDDYERIILDVNGTELEMLDTIRTHFKEKHGVEVSNGALLRDLMDIEYIRITEGRHKYD' A
#
# COMPACT_ATOMS: atom_id res chain seq x y z
N MET A 1 -7.36 22.45 4.09
CA MET A 1 -6.55 21.58 3.23
C MET A 1 -6.14 20.45 4.13
N ASP A 2 -6.85 19.33 4.00
CA ASP A 2 -6.75 18.20 4.91
C ASP A 2 -5.36 17.59 4.84
N ASP A 3 -4.67 17.60 5.98
CA ASP A 3 -3.40 16.91 6.19
C ASP A 3 -3.67 15.40 6.13
N TYR A 4 -3.69 14.85 4.91
CA TYR A 4 -3.61 13.40 4.73
C TYR A 4 -2.24 12.95 5.23
N GLU A 5 -2.24 12.33 6.41
CA GLU A 5 -1.08 11.66 6.98
C GLU A 5 -0.59 10.58 5.99
N ARG A 6 0.50 10.88 5.29
CA ARG A 6 1.06 10.01 4.25
C ARG A 6 1.71 8.79 4.89
N ILE A 7 1.18 7.61 4.60
CA ILE A 7 1.70 6.34 5.13
C ILE A 7 3.00 5.99 4.38
N ILE A 8 4.12 6.01 5.08
CA ILE A 8 5.38 5.44 4.60
C ILE A 8 5.27 3.94 4.84
N LEU A 9 5.20 3.14 3.76
CA LEU A 9 5.24 1.69 3.89
C LEU A 9 6.68 1.24 4.17
N ASP A 10 6.96 0.94 5.42
CA ASP A 10 8.01 0.00 5.78
C ASP A 10 7.41 -1.40 5.61
N VAL A 11 8.11 -2.33 4.96
CA VAL A 11 7.50 -3.61 4.55
C VAL A 11 7.50 -4.57 5.74
N ASN A 12 6.73 -4.24 6.78
CA ASN A 12 6.61 -5.00 8.00
C ASN A 12 5.39 -5.93 7.88
N GLY A 13 5.21 -6.86 8.82
CA GLY A 13 4.09 -7.81 8.79
C GLY A 13 2.71 -7.14 8.74
N THR A 14 2.57 -5.96 9.34
CA THR A 14 1.32 -5.19 9.42
C THR A 14 0.88 -4.63 8.07
N GLU A 15 1.81 -4.18 7.24
CA GLU A 15 1.53 -3.63 5.93
C GLU A 15 1.11 -4.72 4.94
N LEU A 16 1.66 -5.94 5.09
CA LEU A 16 1.22 -7.10 4.32
C LEU A 16 -0.23 -7.49 4.66
N GLU A 17 -0.64 -7.40 5.92
CA GLU A 17 -2.03 -7.63 6.34
C GLU A 17 -2.99 -6.57 5.78
N MET A 18 -2.56 -5.30 5.72
CA MET A 18 -3.34 -4.24 5.07
C MET A 18 -3.56 -4.50 3.58
N LEU A 19 -2.51 -4.92 2.86
CA LEU A 19 -2.63 -5.26 1.44
C LEU A 19 -3.58 -6.44 1.23
N ASP A 20 -3.52 -7.46 2.08
CA ASP A 20 -4.40 -8.63 1.99
C ASP A 20 -5.87 -8.25 2.28
N THR A 21 -6.10 -7.38 3.26
CA THR A 21 -7.44 -6.86 3.58
C THR A 21 -8.05 -6.10 2.41
N ILE A 22 -7.28 -5.20 1.77
CA ILE A 22 -7.76 -4.43 0.62
C ILE A 22 -8.08 -5.37 -0.54
N ARG A 23 -7.20 -6.34 -0.82
CA ARG A 23 -7.41 -7.31 -1.91
C ARG A 23 -8.64 -8.17 -1.68
N THR A 24 -8.84 -8.64 -0.45
CA THR A 24 -10.03 -9.41 -0.07
C THR A 24 -11.29 -8.58 -0.26
N HIS A 25 -11.28 -7.31 0.16
CA HIS A 25 -12.41 -6.40 -0.05
C HIS A 25 -12.76 -6.23 -1.53
N PHE A 26 -11.76 -6.02 -2.40
CA PHE A 26 -11.99 -5.90 -3.85
C PHE A 26 -12.55 -7.19 -4.45
N LYS A 27 -12.05 -8.35 -4.01
CA LYS A 27 -12.54 -9.65 -4.46
C LYS A 27 -13.99 -9.90 -4.03
N GLU A 28 -14.32 -9.65 -2.78
CA GLU A 28 -15.67 -9.90 -2.24
C GLU A 28 -16.71 -8.93 -2.80
N LYS A 29 -16.37 -7.65 -2.92
CA LYS A 29 -17.31 -6.60 -3.31
C LYS A 29 -17.44 -6.43 -4.82
N HIS A 30 -16.36 -6.65 -5.56
CA HIS A 30 -16.30 -6.37 -7.00
C HIS A 30 -15.98 -7.62 -7.84
N GLY A 31 -15.66 -8.77 -7.22
CA GLY A 31 -15.28 -9.98 -7.95
C GLY A 31 -13.92 -9.88 -8.66
N VAL A 32 -13.12 -8.88 -8.31
CA VAL A 32 -11.83 -8.59 -8.98
C VAL A 32 -10.68 -9.10 -8.12
N GLU A 33 -9.85 -9.96 -8.70
CA GLU A 33 -8.58 -10.34 -8.09
C GLU A 33 -7.49 -9.35 -8.46
N VAL A 34 -7.03 -8.60 -7.46
CA VAL A 34 -5.93 -7.64 -7.61
C VAL A 34 -4.63 -8.31 -7.16
N SER A 35 -3.55 -8.16 -7.91
CA SER A 35 -2.21 -8.60 -7.49
C SER A 35 -1.57 -7.55 -6.56
N ASN A 36 -0.68 -7.97 -5.66
CA ASN A 36 0.02 -7.02 -4.77
C ASN A 36 0.74 -5.91 -5.55
N GLY A 37 1.38 -6.25 -6.68
CA GLY A 37 2.08 -5.26 -7.51
C GLY A 37 1.16 -4.25 -8.18
N ALA A 38 -0.04 -4.68 -8.62
CA ALA A 38 -1.04 -3.78 -9.19
C ALA A 38 -1.60 -2.84 -8.10
N LEU A 39 -1.96 -3.40 -6.95
CA LEU A 39 -2.47 -2.61 -5.83
C LEU A 39 -1.46 -1.56 -5.35
N LEU A 40 -0.20 -1.95 -5.19
CA LEU A 40 0.86 -1.02 -4.77
C LEU A 40 1.06 0.11 -5.78
N ARG A 41 0.99 -0.20 -7.08
CA ARG A 41 1.07 0.81 -8.14
C ARG A 41 -0.09 1.79 -8.05
N ASP A 42 -1.31 1.27 -7.96
CA ASP A 42 -2.51 2.12 -7.87
C ASP A 42 -2.48 2.99 -6.62
N LEU A 43 -2.05 2.44 -5.48
CA LEU A 43 -1.90 3.18 -4.22
C LEU A 43 -0.81 4.26 -4.29
N MET A 44 0.27 4.03 -5.05
CA MET A 44 1.28 5.06 -5.31
C MET A 44 0.76 6.14 -6.25
N ASP A 45 0.00 5.77 -7.29
CA ASP A 45 -0.54 6.69 -8.30
C ASP A 45 -1.54 7.68 -7.68
N ILE A 46 -2.30 7.26 -6.66
CA ILE A 46 -3.19 8.14 -5.89
C ILE A 46 -2.50 8.85 -4.71
N GLU A 47 -1.17 8.77 -4.62
CA GLU A 47 -0.34 9.31 -3.53
C GLU A 47 -0.73 8.82 -2.12
N TYR A 48 -1.43 7.69 -2.00
CA TYR A 48 -1.85 7.13 -0.72
C TYR A 48 -0.65 6.50 0.02
N ILE A 49 0.30 5.95 -0.73
CA ILE A 49 1.53 5.37 -0.20
C ILE A 49 2.76 5.92 -0.93
N ARG A 50 3.90 5.92 -0.24
CA ARG A 50 5.21 6.11 -0.88
C ARG A 50 6.13 4.96 -0.49
N ILE A 51 6.53 4.16 -1.48
CA ILE A 51 7.56 3.14 -1.28
C ILE A 51 8.91 3.84 -1.35
N THR A 52 9.61 3.92 -0.22
CA THR A 52 11.01 4.36 -0.19
C THR A 52 11.88 3.13 -0.09
N GLU A 53 12.62 2.78 -1.15
CA GLU A 53 13.73 1.85 -1.01
C GLU A 53 14.68 2.42 0.05
N GLY A 54 14.89 1.70 1.14
CA GLY A 54 15.72 2.14 2.27
C GLY A 54 17.18 2.35 1.85
N ARG A 55 17.48 3.47 1.21
CA ARG A 55 18.79 4.09 1.24
C ARG A 55 18.74 5.17 2.31
N HIS A 56 19.54 4.95 3.36
CA HIS A 56 19.76 5.80 4.55
C HIS A 56 18.86 5.52 5.76
N LYS A 57 19.37 4.64 6.64
CA LYS A 57 19.50 4.96 8.07
C LYS A 57 20.62 4.16 8.77
N TYR A 58 21.78 4.03 8.11
CA TYR A 58 23.06 3.77 8.76
C TYR A 58 24.16 4.42 7.91
N ASP A 59 24.24 5.76 8.00
CA ASP A 59 25.49 6.53 7.95
C ASP A 59 25.33 7.66 8.97
#